data_AF-A0AAP3DG78-F1
#
_entry.id   AF-A0AAP3DG78-F1
#
_cell.length_a   1.000
_cell.length_b   1.000
_cell.length_c   1.000
_cell.angle_alpha   90.00
_cell.angle_beta   90.00
_cell.angle_gamma   90.00
#
_symmetry.space_group_name_H-M   'P 1'
#
loop_
_entity.id
_entity.type
_entity.pdbx_description
1 polymer ?
#
loop_
_entity_poly.entity_id
_entity_poly.type
_entity_poly.pdbx_seq_one_letter_code
_entity_poly.pdbx_strand_id
1 'polypeptide(L)'
;MSAKSKNANRSILVAIGLFLLTKFKFIFLFLKGFKFTGTIISMGFALYFYALVFGWKFGVALIYLIFIHELGHVIAARIKGINTGLPMFIPFVGAFINLKEMPRDAKTEAFLAYGGPFAGLLSFLPAIPLYIYTEDPFWALVIHLGAIINLFNLLPVSPLDGGRIVGVLSPNIWFLGLLALGAFLFISPSPMIVLIFIFGMFSWWSHLTSDYRHKQLQYERDKWEQLHQEISRWINQPPTSQERYDLQRVYMQAQQAQPKKPFTFPLFQEEKKLAYKKLLLDREFILKRWELLVAHEQEQYRNAWNQYTDTTASTTEAQVSPQHTLSSEDHIHSTEQDTYQSEQGILQQTISTAETKLADMNTELERHAGYYETNAATRWKVLLAYLVLAGLLAAFYFYSDQMLLELRQVMKAA
;
A
#
# COMPACT_ATOMS: atom_id res chain seq x y z
N MET A 1 54.36 -12.92 49.94
CA MET A 1 53.07 -13.33 49.33
C MET A 1 52.73 -12.39 48.15
N SER A 2 53.17 -12.63 46.90
CA SER A 2 52.74 -11.73 45.79
C SER A 2 53.07 -12.22 44.36
N ALA A 3 52.63 -13.41 43.94
CA ALA A 3 52.67 -13.77 42.51
C ALA A 3 51.57 -14.74 42.09
N LYS A 4 51.25 -15.73 42.94
CA LYS A 4 50.28 -16.78 42.61
C LYS A 4 48.81 -16.31 42.59
N SER A 5 48.47 -15.27 43.34
CA SER A 5 47.09 -14.74 43.44
C SER A 5 46.66 -13.90 42.22
N LYS A 6 47.59 -13.17 41.57
CA LYS A 6 47.25 -12.32 40.41
C LYS A 6 46.85 -13.12 39.17
N ASN A 7 47.40 -14.33 38.98
CA ASN A 7 47.07 -15.18 37.82
C ASN A 7 45.73 -15.89 37.98
N ALA A 8 45.34 -16.27 39.21
CA ALA A 8 44.02 -16.85 39.49
C ALA A 8 42.88 -15.85 39.27
N ASN A 9 43.07 -14.58 39.63
CA ASN A 9 42.06 -13.55 39.41
C ASN A 9 41.92 -13.20 37.91
N ARG A 10 43.00 -13.29 37.12
CA ARG A 10 42.95 -13.10 35.67
C ARG A 10 42.27 -14.27 34.95
N SER A 11 42.49 -15.52 35.37
CA SER A 11 41.81 -16.67 34.76
C SER A 11 40.31 -16.70 35.09
N ILE A 12 39.92 -16.28 36.30
CA ILE A 12 38.50 -16.11 36.69
C ILE A 12 37.84 -14.98 35.88
N LEU A 13 38.52 -13.84 35.70
CA LEU A 13 38.00 -12.74 34.86
C LEU A 13 37.88 -13.13 33.38
N VAL A 14 38.81 -13.92 32.84
CA VAL A 14 38.73 -14.46 31.48
C VAL A 14 37.61 -15.49 31.35
N ALA A 15 37.40 -16.35 32.36
CA ALA A 15 36.31 -17.32 32.38
C ALA A 15 34.93 -16.64 32.50
N ILE A 16 34.80 -15.61 33.34
CA ILE A 16 33.60 -14.79 33.45
C ILE A 16 33.37 -13.99 32.16
N GLY A 17 34.42 -13.46 31.54
CA GLY A 17 34.38 -12.79 30.24
C GLY A 17 33.90 -13.71 29.11
N LEU A 18 34.42 -14.95 29.04
CA LEU A 18 33.97 -15.97 28.08
C LEU A 18 32.53 -16.45 28.36
N PHE A 19 32.15 -16.58 29.63
CA PHE A 19 30.79 -16.95 30.03
C PHE A 19 29.77 -15.85 29.69
N LEU A 20 30.15 -14.59 29.87
CA LEU A 20 29.33 -13.44 29.48
C LEU A 20 29.25 -13.29 27.94
N LEU A 21 30.34 -13.55 27.21
CA LEU A 21 30.35 -13.57 25.74
C LEU A 21 29.47 -14.68 25.15
N THR A 22 29.44 -15.86 25.77
CA THR A 22 28.55 -16.96 25.34
C THR A 22 27.08 -16.63 25.62
N LYS A 23 26.75 -15.97 26.75
CA LYS A 23 25.41 -15.44 27.05
C LYS A 23 25.02 -14.24 26.17
N PHE A 24 25.96 -13.40 25.76
CA PHE A 24 25.72 -12.26 24.85
C PHE A 24 25.28 -12.72 23.45
N LYS A 25 25.77 -13.88 23.00
CA LYS A 25 25.33 -14.51 21.73
C LYS A 25 23.85 -14.91 21.78
N PHE A 26 23.37 -15.37 22.95
CA PHE A 26 21.95 -15.64 23.19
C PHE A 26 21.12 -14.37 23.30
N ILE A 27 21.64 -13.30 23.91
CA ILE A 27 20.98 -11.97 23.94
C ILE A 27 20.88 -11.37 22.54
N PHE A 28 21.89 -11.55 21.67
CA PHE A 28 21.83 -11.12 20.28
C PHE A 28 20.85 -11.95 19.45
N LEU A 29 20.75 -13.26 19.73
CA LEU A 29 19.72 -14.15 19.17
C LEU A 29 18.31 -13.79 19.68
N PHE A 30 18.19 -13.35 20.93
CA PHE A 30 16.95 -12.91 21.58
C PHE A 30 16.50 -11.53 21.06
N LEU A 31 17.43 -10.59 20.84
CA LEU A 31 17.18 -9.29 20.19
C LEU A 31 16.78 -9.45 18.71
N LYS A 32 17.40 -10.39 17.97
CA LYS A 32 16.91 -10.78 16.63
C LYS A 32 15.56 -11.50 16.70
N GLY A 33 15.33 -12.27 17.78
CA GLY A 33 14.09 -12.98 18.09
C GLY A 33 12.90 -12.07 18.35
N PHE A 34 13.12 -10.82 18.77
CA PHE A 34 12.04 -9.86 19.03
C PHE A 34 11.12 -9.62 17.81
N LYS A 35 11.67 -9.76 16.59
CA LYS A 35 10.87 -9.70 15.35
C LYS A 35 9.99 -10.95 15.17
N PHE A 36 10.45 -12.11 15.61
CA PHE A 36 9.75 -13.41 15.50
C PHE A 36 8.83 -13.70 16.69
N THR A 37 8.95 -12.97 17.80
CA THR A 37 8.15 -13.18 19.01
C THR A 37 6.65 -13.13 18.72
N GLY A 38 6.21 -12.17 17.88
CA GLY A 38 4.79 -12.06 17.50
C GLY A 38 4.27 -13.26 16.72
N THR A 39 5.04 -13.78 15.77
CA THR A 39 4.69 -14.99 14.99
C THR A 39 4.66 -16.22 15.89
N ILE A 40 5.66 -16.42 16.76
CA ILE A 40 5.72 -17.58 17.65
C ILE A 40 4.56 -17.57 18.65
N ILE A 41 4.24 -16.41 19.23
CA ILE A 41 3.11 -16.27 20.16
C ILE A 41 1.78 -16.55 19.43
N SER A 42 1.56 -15.92 18.28
CA SER A 42 0.31 -16.11 17.52
C SER A 42 0.14 -17.55 17.03
N MET A 43 1.23 -18.19 16.57
CA MET A 43 1.23 -19.59 16.16
C MET A 43 0.98 -20.53 17.33
N GLY A 44 1.60 -20.29 18.49
CA GLY A 44 1.37 -21.07 19.71
C GLY A 44 -0.06 -20.94 20.23
N PHE A 45 -0.63 -19.74 20.17
CA PHE A 45 -2.02 -19.47 20.52
C PHE A 45 -2.98 -20.19 19.56
N ALA A 46 -2.76 -20.11 18.24
CA ALA A 46 -3.56 -20.83 17.26
C ALA A 46 -3.46 -22.36 17.44
N LEU A 47 -2.25 -22.88 17.65
CA LEU A 47 -2.04 -24.29 17.94
C LEU A 47 -2.80 -24.73 19.20
N TYR A 48 -2.77 -23.94 20.27
CA TYR A 48 -3.50 -24.23 21.50
C TYR A 48 -5.01 -24.39 21.24
N PHE A 49 -5.65 -23.44 20.57
CA PHE A 49 -7.08 -23.52 20.26
C PHE A 49 -7.43 -24.66 19.31
N TYR A 50 -6.65 -24.88 18.26
CA TYR A 50 -6.89 -26.03 17.37
C TYR A 50 -6.68 -27.37 18.06
N ALA A 51 -5.68 -27.47 18.94
CA ALA A 51 -5.44 -28.67 19.72
C ALA A 51 -6.58 -28.98 20.70
N LEU A 52 -7.19 -27.95 21.31
CA LEU A 52 -8.35 -28.12 22.19
C LEU A 52 -9.59 -28.63 21.45
N VAL A 53 -9.84 -28.13 20.23
CA VAL A 53 -11.07 -28.47 19.49
C VAL A 53 -10.93 -29.74 18.67
N PHE A 54 -9.77 -29.95 18.02
CA PHE A 54 -9.58 -31.01 17.01
C PHE A 54 -8.46 -32.00 17.36
N GLY A 55 -7.77 -31.79 18.48
CA GLY A 55 -6.63 -32.60 18.90
C GLY A 55 -5.29 -32.06 18.39
N TRP A 56 -4.22 -32.34 19.14
CA TRP A 56 -2.91 -31.73 18.91
C TRP A 56 -2.28 -32.12 17.57
N LYS A 57 -2.46 -33.38 17.10
CA LYS A 57 -1.95 -33.84 15.80
C LYS A 57 -2.55 -33.02 14.65
N PHE A 58 -3.87 -32.80 14.69
CA PHE A 58 -4.58 -31.98 13.72
C PHE A 58 -4.09 -30.52 13.75
N GLY A 59 -4.01 -29.94 14.96
CA GLY A 59 -3.53 -28.56 15.13
C GLY A 59 -2.12 -28.35 14.57
N VAL A 60 -1.20 -29.28 14.82
CA VAL A 60 0.17 -29.21 14.29
C VAL A 60 0.18 -29.29 12.77
N ALA A 61 -0.56 -30.25 12.18
CA ALA A 61 -0.65 -30.39 10.72
C ALA A 61 -1.23 -29.12 10.08
N LEU A 62 -2.31 -28.58 10.63
CA LEU A 62 -2.97 -27.38 10.10
C LEU A 62 -2.03 -26.16 10.15
N ILE A 63 -1.39 -25.92 11.29
CA ILE A 63 -0.44 -24.82 11.46
C ILE A 63 0.75 -24.98 10.52
N TYR A 64 1.28 -26.19 10.36
CA TYR A 64 2.36 -26.48 9.42
C TYR A 64 1.97 -26.11 7.99
N LEU A 65 0.81 -26.57 7.52
CA LEU A 65 0.33 -26.31 6.15
C LEU A 65 0.13 -24.81 5.89
N ILE A 66 -0.53 -24.10 6.82
CA ILE A 66 -0.73 -22.64 6.72
C ILE A 66 0.62 -21.91 6.77
N PHE A 67 1.54 -22.33 7.64
CA PHE A 67 2.85 -21.69 7.77
C PHE A 67 3.67 -21.81 6.48
N ILE A 68 3.72 -22.99 5.86
CA ILE A 68 4.46 -23.18 4.61
C ILE A 68 3.81 -22.40 3.46
N HIS A 69 2.48 -22.32 3.43
CA HIS A 69 1.75 -21.46 2.50
C HIS A 69 2.16 -19.98 2.65
N GLU A 70 2.06 -19.41 3.85
CA GLU A 70 2.47 -18.01 4.07
C GLU A 70 3.96 -17.77 3.77
N LEU A 71 4.82 -18.74 4.10
CA LEU A 71 6.24 -18.67 3.77
C LEU A 71 6.47 -18.62 2.26
N GLY A 72 5.61 -19.27 1.46
CA GLY A 72 5.58 -19.16 0.01
C GLY A 72 5.42 -17.72 -0.48
N HIS A 73 4.47 -16.96 0.10
CA HIS A 73 4.32 -15.54 -0.19
C HIS A 73 5.56 -14.73 0.21
N VAL A 74 6.13 -15.00 1.39
CA VAL A 74 7.35 -14.34 1.87
C VAL A 74 8.52 -14.58 0.92
N ILE A 75 8.72 -15.82 0.47
CA ILE A 75 9.78 -16.19 -0.47
C ILE A 75 9.54 -15.48 -1.82
N ALA A 76 8.32 -15.54 -2.35
CA ALA A 76 7.99 -14.88 -3.62
C ALA A 76 8.22 -13.37 -3.56
N ALA A 77 7.84 -12.72 -2.46
CA ALA A 77 8.08 -11.30 -2.24
C ALA A 77 9.58 -10.97 -2.17
N ARG A 78 10.38 -11.78 -1.45
CA ARG A 78 11.83 -11.61 -1.38
C ARG A 78 12.53 -11.78 -2.73
N ILE A 79 12.07 -12.73 -3.56
CA ILE A 79 12.57 -12.90 -4.93
C ILE A 79 12.34 -11.64 -5.76
N LYS A 80 11.24 -10.93 -5.51
CA LYS A 80 10.90 -9.65 -6.15
C LYS A 80 11.50 -8.42 -5.45
N GLY A 81 12.34 -8.62 -4.44
CA GLY A 81 12.95 -7.52 -3.68
C GLY A 81 11.97 -6.76 -2.77
N ILE A 82 10.76 -7.26 -2.55
CA ILE A 82 9.74 -6.64 -1.71
C ILE A 82 9.96 -7.06 -0.26
N ASN A 83 10.06 -6.08 0.64
CA ASN A 83 10.25 -6.34 2.06
C ASN A 83 8.93 -6.73 2.72
N THR A 84 8.90 -7.86 3.41
CA THR A 84 7.70 -8.40 4.06
C THR A 84 7.87 -8.53 5.56
N GLY A 85 6.77 -8.36 6.28
CA GLY A 85 6.63 -8.77 7.67
C GLY A 85 6.62 -10.30 7.78
N LEU A 86 6.77 -10.79 9.01
CA LEU A 86 6.62 -12.21 9.29
C LEU A 86 5.13 -12.58 9.33
N PRO A 87 4.77 -13.85 9.04
CA PRO A 87 3.39 -14.32 9.12
C PRO A 87 2.80 -14.12 10.52
N MET A 88 1.54 -13.72 10.60
CA MET A 88 0.77 -13.63 11.85
C MET A 88 -0.43 -14.57 11.76
N PHE A 89 -0.62 -15.40 12.78
CA PHE A 89 -1.70 -16.40 12.82
C PHE A 89 -2.89 -15.89 13.63
N ILE A 90 -4.09 -16.04 13.08
CA ILE A 90 -5.35 -15.81 13.78
C ILE A 90 -6.09 -17.15 13.85
N PRO A 91 -6.36 -17.68 15.06
CA PRO A 91 -7.10 -18.93 15.20
C PRO A 91 -8.45 -18.86 14.48
N PHE A 92 -8.81 -19.95 13.81
CA PHE A 92 -10.07 -20.13 13.05
C PHE A 92 -10.27 -19.20 11.84
N VAL A 93 -9.35 -18.26 11.61
CA VAL A 93 -9.39 -17.33 10.46
C VAL A 93 -8.29 -17.66 9.46
N GLY A 94 -7.06 -17.95 9.92
CA GLY A 94 -5.94 -18.28 9.04
C GLY A 94 -4.67 -17.54 9.43
N ALA A 95 -3.84 -17.20 8.45
CA ALA A 95 -2.67 -16.37 8.66
C ALA A 95 -2.62 -15.27 7.60
N PHE A 96 -1.84 -14.23 7.88
CA PHE A 96 -1.58 -13.17 6.91
C PHE A 96 -0.17 -12.63 7.09
N ILE A 97 0.41 -12.13 6.00
CA ILE A 97 1.65 -11.37 6.02
C ILE A 97 1.37 -9.89 5.90
N ASN A 98 2.09 -9.09 6.69
CA ASN A 98 2.05 -7.63 6.52
C ASN A 98 3.04 -7.22 5.43
N LEU A 99 2.55 -6.76 4.28
CA LEU A 99 3.39 -6.20 3.22
C LEU A 99 3.84 -4.80 3.64
N LYS A 100 5.16 -4.55 3.68
CA LYS A 100 5.68 -3.21 3.98
C LYS A 100 5.62 -2.28 2.78
N GLU A 101 5.58 -2.86 1.59
CA GLU A 101 5.44 -2.18 0.31
C GLU A 101 4.38 -2.92 -0.52
N MET A 102 3.42 -2.16 -1.08
CA MET A 102 2.42 -2.70 -1.99
C MET A 102 3.09 -3.10 -3.32
N PRO A 103 2.63 -4.18 -3.99
CA PRO A 103 3.15 -4.57 -5.31
C PRO A 103 3.03 -3.42 -6.33
N ARG A 104 4.06 -3.25 -7.17
CA ARG A 104 4.15 -2.14 -8.14
C ARG A 104 3.41 -2.39 -9.44
N ASP A 105 3.12 -3.65 -9.76
CA ASP A 105 2.47 -4.08 -10.99
C ASP A 105 1.69 -5.38 -10.78
N ALA A 106 0.66 -5.61 -11.60
CA ALA A 106 -0.23 -6.76 -11.43
C ALA A 106 0.48 -8.10 -11.66
N LYS A 107 1.53 -8.17 -12.49
CA LYS A 107 2.30 -9.42 -12.68
C LYS A 107 3.07 -9.78 -11.42
N THR A 108 3.68 -8.79 -10.77
CA THR A 108 4.35 -8.97 -9.49
C THR A 108 3.35 -9.38 -8.43
N GLU A 109 2.16 -8.78 -8.37
CA GLU A 109 1.12 -9.22 -7.45
C GLU A 109 0.71 -10.68 -7.68
N ALA A 110 0.42 -11.08 -8.92
CA ALA A 110 0.10 -12.47 -9.22
C ALA A 110 1.25 -13.42 -8.88
N PHE A 111 2.50 -13.04 -9.15
CA PHE A 111 3.67 -13.84 -8.78
C PHE A 111 3.76 -14.05 -7.26
N LEU A 112 3.52 -12.99 -6.47
CA LEU A 112 3.47 -13.08 -5.01
C LEU A 112 2.32 -13.98 -4.55
N ALA A 113 1.13 -13.81 -5.14
CA ALA A 113 -0.06 -14.57 -4.81
C ALA A 113 0.06 -16.05 -5.19
N TYR A 114 0.81 -16.41 -6.24
CA TYR A 114 1.14 -17.81 -6.54
C TYR A 114 2.06 -18.47 -5.52
N GLY A 115 2.91 -17.68 -4.85
CA GLY A 115 3.91 -18.18 -3.92
C GLY A 115 3.30 -19.07 -2.84
N GLY A 116 2.16 -18.67 -2.28
CA GLY A 116 1.46 -19.42 -1.24
C GLY A 116 0.91 -20.75 -1.71
N PRO A 117 -0.02 -20.78 -2.68
CA PRO A 117 -0.59 -22.01 -3.23
C PRO A 117 0.46 -22.99 -3.76
N PHE A 118 1.54 -22.49 -4.35
CA PHE A 118 2.63 -23.35 -4.83
C PHE A 118 3.44 -23.96 -3.68
N ALA A 119 3.85 -23.17 -2.68
CA ALA A 119 4.54 -23.71 -1.50
C ALA A 119 3.63 -24.66 -0.71
N GLY A 120 2.34 -24.34 -0.61
CA GLY A 120 1.33 -25.16 0.02
C GLY A 120 1.14 -26.51 -0.70
N LEU A 121 1.14 -26.54 -2.03
CA LEU A 121 1.19 -27.80 -2.80
C LEU A 121 2.39 -28.65 -2.38
N LEU A 122 3.58 -28.06 -2.34
CA LEU A 122 4.81 -28.78 -1.97
C LEU A 122 4.80 -29.29 -0.53
N SER A 123 4.11 -28.60 0.37
CA SER A 123 4.11 -28.90 1.81
C SER A 123 3.52 -30.26 2.15
N PHE A 124 2.53 -30.75 1.40
CA PHE A 124 1.87 -32.02 1.69
C PHE A 124 2.34 -33.17 0.80
N LEU A 125 3.16 -32.93 -0.23
CA LEU A 125 3.66 -34.01 -1.09
C LEU A 125 4.39 -35.12 -0.31
N PRO A 126 5.20 -34.84 0.72
CA PRO A 126 5.85 -35.89 1.51
C PRO A 126 4.86 -36.81 2.25
N ALA A 127 3.63 -36.35 2.51
CA ALA A 127 2.60 -37.16 3.16
C ALA A 127 2.11 -38.32 2.26
N ILE A 128 2.28 -38.22 0.94
CA ILE A 128 1.85 -39.27 -0.02
C ILE A 128 2.64 -40.57 0.21
N PRO A 129 3.98 -40.61 0.07
CA PRO A 129 4.73 -41.84 0.33
C PRO A 129 4.63 -42.29 1.80
N LEU A 130 4.48 -41.36 2.75
CA LEU A 130 4.29 -41.71 4.16
C LEU A 130 2.97 -42.44 4.39
N TYR A 131 1.88 -42.00 3.76
CA TYR A 131 0.62 -42.73 3.79
C TYR A 131 0.77 -44.12 3.17
N ILE A 132 1.38 -44.23 1.98
CA ILE A 132 1.54 -45.51 1.29
C ILE A 132 2.33 -46.51 2.13
N TYR A 133 3.34 -46.06 2.88
CA TYR A 133 4.18 -46.94 3.69
C TYR A 133 3.59 -47.27 5.06
N THR A 134 2.94 -46.30 5.71
CA THR A 134 2.47 -46.47 7.10
C THR A 134 0.99 -46.86 7.20
N GLU A 135 0.22 -46.61 6.15
CA GLU A 135 -1.24 -46.69 6.10
C GLU A 135 -1.94 -45.86 7.19
N ASP A 136 -1.22 -44.93 7.84
CA ASP A 136 -1.78 -44.08 8.90
C ASP A 136 -2.72 -43.03 8.28
N PRO A 137 -4.02 -43.04 8.66
CA PRO A 137 -5.01 -42.05 8.24
C PRO A 137 -4.59 -40.59 8.38
N PHE A 138 -3.70 -40.30 9.34
CA PHE A 138 -3.17 -38.97 9.57
C PHE A 138 -2.54 -38.38 8.32
N TRP A 139 -1.80 -39.16 7.52
CA TRP A 139 -1.15 -38.65 6.31
C TRP A 139 -2.15 -38.35 5.19
N ALA A 140 -3.20 -39.16 5.04
CA ALA A 140 -4.31 -38.84 4.13
C ALA A 140 -4.99 -37.53 4.52
N LEU A 141 -5.19 -37.31 5.83
CA LEU A 141 -5.70 -36.04 6.35
C LEU A 141 -4.76 -34.86 6.04
N VAL A 142 -3.44 -35.00 6.15
CA VAL A 142 -2.49 -33.92 5.78
C VAL A 142 -2.62 -33.56 4.30
N ILE A 143 -2.74 -34.54 3.40
CA ILE A 143 -2.94 -34.30 1.95
C ILE A 143 -4.27 -33.57 1.73
N HIS A 144 -5.34 -34.05 2.38
CA HIS A 144 -6.68 -33.47 2.25
C HIS A 144 -6.72 -32.02 2.73
N LEU A 145 -6.19 -31.75 3.92
CA LEU A 145 -6.10 -30.40 4.49
C LEU A 145 -5.21 -29.49 3.63
N GLY A 146 -4.07 -29.99 3.17
CA GLY A 146 -3.18 -29.25 2.29
C GLY A 146 -3.88 -28.85 0.99
N ALA A 147 -4.54 -29.80 0.33
CA ALA A 147 -5.26 -29.54 -0.91
C ALA A 147 -6.40 -28.53 -0.72
N ILE A 148 -7.25 -28.71 0.32
CA ILE A 148 -8.41 -27.84 0.52
C ILE A 148 -8.02 -26.41 0.91
N ILE A 149 -7.00 -26.21 1.75
CA ILE A 149 -6.51 -24.88 2.13
C ILE A 149 -6.04 -24.11 0.90
N ASN A 150 -5.25 -24.77 0.04
CA ASN A 150 -4.72 -24.13 -1.16
C ASN A 150 -5.80 -23.90 -2.24
N LEU A 151 -6.75 -24.84 -2.42
CA LEU A 151 -7.90 -24.65 -3.31
C LEU A 151 -8.78 -23.49 -2.86
N PHE A 152 -9.02 -23.40 -1.55
CA PHE A 152 -9.77 -22.31 -0.97
C PHE A 152 -9.08 -20.97 -1.23
N ASN A 153 -7.77 -20.87 -0.96
CA ASN A 153 -7.01 -19.66 -1.26
C ASN A 153 -6.94 -19.36 -2.76
N LEU A 154 -7.10 -20.35 -3.64
CA LEU A 154 -7.20 -20.13 -5.08
C LEU A 154 -8.58 -19.66 -5.55
N LEU A 155 -9.62 -19.57 -4.71
CA LEU A 155 -10.91 -19.02 -5.16
C LEU A 155 -10.73 -17.61 -5.75
N PRO A 156 -11.38 -17.29 -6.89
CA PRO A 156 -11.19 -16.02 -7.60
C PRO A 156 -11.96 -14.87 -6.93
N VAL A 157 -11.75 -14.68 -5.63
CA VAL A 157 -12.42 -13.68 -4.78
C VAL A 157 -11.39 -13.06 -3.84
N SER A 158 -11.28 -11.73 -3.85
CA SER A 158 -10.48 -10.99 -2.87
C SER A 158 -11.10 -11.11 -1.46
N PRO A 159 -10.33 -11.30 -0.37
CA PRO A 159 -8.87 -11.11 -0.24
C PRO A 159 -8.00 -12.36 -0.51
N LEU A 160 -8.58 -13.45 -1.03
CA LEU A 160 -7.85 -14.70 -1.27
C LEU A 160 -6.86 -14.56 -2.43
N ASP A 161 -5.86 -15.43 -2.48
CA ASP A 161 -4.80 -15.40 -3.49
C ASP A 161 -5.32 -15.52 -4.91
N GLY A 162 -6.35 -16.33 -5.13
CA GLY A 162 -6.99 -16.49 -6.43
C GLY A 162 -7.56 -15.18 -6.96
N GLY A 163 -8.14 -14.34 -6.09
CA GLY A 163 -8.58 -12.98 -6.46
C GLY A 163 -7.41 -12.12 -6.95
N ARG A 164 -6.27 -12.20 -6.28
CA ARG A 164 -5.05 -11.44 -6.62
C ARG A 164 -4.36 -11.96 -7.88
N ILE A 165 -4.38 -13.28 -8.12
CA ILE A 165 -3.87 -13.89 -9.36
C ILE A 165 -4.75 -13.52 -10.56
N VAL A 166 -6.06 -13.68 -10.42
CA VAL A 166 -7.04 -13.47 -11.48
C VAL A 166 -7.27 -11.98 -11.78
N GLY A 167 -6.97 -11.09 -10.83
CA GLY A 167 -6.98 -9.63 -11.03
C GLY A 167 -6.17 -9.17 -12.25
N VAL A 168 -5.10 -9.90 -12.61
CA VAL A 168 -4.29 -9.64 -13.82
C VAL A 168 -5.06 -9.88 -15.13
N LEU A 169 -6.03 -10.79 -15.11
CA LEU A 169 -6.77 -11.23 -16.30
C LEU A 169 -7.91 -10.27 -16.62
N SER A 170 -8.79 -10.08 -15.66
CA SER A 170 -9.87 -9.10 -15.68
C SER A 170 -10.53 -9.04 -14.30
N PRO A 171 -10.76 -7.85 -13.74
CA PRO A 171 -11.54 -7.67 -12.52
C PRO A 171 -12.97 -8.21 -12.60
N ASN A 172 -13.54 -8.34 -13.80
CA ASN A 172 -14.89 -8.87 -14.00
C ASN A 172 -15.00 -10.35 -13.60
N ILE A 173 -13.89 -11.08 -13.57
CA ILE A 173 -13.89 -12.49 -13.16
C ILE A 173 -14.16 -12.62 -11.66
N TRP A 174 -13.88 -11.57 -10.85
CA TRP A 174 -14.23 -11.57 -9.42
C TRP A 174 -15.74 -11.68 -9.19
N PHE A 175 -16.56 -11.13 -10.09
CA PHE A 175 -18.01 -11.27 -9.98
C PHE A 175 -18.47 -12.72 -10.17
N LEU A 176 -17.87 -13.45 -11.11
CA LEU A 176 -18.13 -14.88 -11.29
C LEU A 176 -17.72 -15.67 -10.04
N GLY A 177 -16.56 -15.34 -9.47
CA GLY A 177 -16.11 -15.92 -8.20
C GLY A 177 -17.08 -15.65 -7.04
N LEU A 178 -17.58 -14.42 -6.93
CA LEU A 178 -18.54 -14.02 -5.90
C LEU A 178 -19.89 -14.72 -6.09
N LEU A 179 -20.37 -14.87 -7.33
CA LEU A 179 -21.58 -15.64 -7.63
C LEU A 179 -21.42 -17.12 -7.24
N ALA A 180 -20.30 -17.74 -7.61
CA ALA A 180 -20.02 -19.13 -7.24
C ALA A 180 -19.93 -19.31 -5.72
N LEU A 181 -19.26 -18.38 -5.02
CA LEU A 181 -19.17 -18.38 -3.56
C LEU A 181 -20.54 -18.17 -2.91
N GLY A 182 -21.38 -17.29 -3.48
CA GLY A 182 -22.76 -17.07 -3.04
C GLY A 182 -23.61 -18.34 -3.18
N ALA A 183 -23.53 -19.03 -4.33
CA ALA A 183 -24.19 -20.32 -4.52
C ALA A 183 -23.69 -21.38 -3.52
N PHE A 184 -22.37 -21.44 -3.29
CA PHE A 184 -21.78 -22.36 -2.32
C PHE A 184 -22.23 -22.07 -0.88
N LEU A 185 -22.40 -20.80 -0.53
CA LEU A 185 -22.90 -20.38 0.78
C LEU A 185 -24.32 -20.90 1.07
N PHE A 186 -25.19 -21.00 0.04
CA PHE A 186 -26.53 -21.58 0.19
C PHE A 186 -26.51 -23.09 0.44
N ILE A 187 -25.51 -23.80 -0.12
CA ILE A 187 -25.38 -25.25 0.02
C ILE A 187 -24.74 -25.61 1.37
N SER A 188 -23.69 -24.88 1.76
CA SER A 188 -22.87 -25.16 2.93
C SER A 188 -22.59 -23.87 3.71
N PRO A 189 -23.56 -23.36 4.49
CA PRO A 189 -23.37 -22.14 5.25
C PRO A 189 -22.31 -22.34 6.32
N SER A 190 -21.19 -21.63 6.20
CA SER A 190 -20.17 -21.54 7.24
C SER A 190 -19.85 -20.08 7.56
N PRO A 191 -19.56 -19.74 8.83
CA PRO A 191 -19.21 -18.37 9.22
C PRO A 191 -18.05 -17.79 8.40
N MET A 192 -17.12 -18.65 7.97
CA MET A 192 -15.96 -18.23 7.20
C MET A 192 -16.32 -17.88 5.74
N ILE A 193 -17.19 -18.67 5.11
CA ILE A 193 -17.68 -18.37 3.75
C ILE A 193 -18.50 -17.07 3.77
N VAL A 194 -19.31 -16.83 4.80
CA VAL A 194 -20.05 -15.57 4.96
C VAL A 194 -19.09 -14.38 5.03
N LEU A 195 -18.05 -14.48 5.86
CA LEU A 195 -17.06 -13.42 6.02
C LEU A 195 -16.32 -13.13 4.71
N ILE A 196 -15.90 -14.16 3.98
CA ILE A 196 -15.24 -14.01 2.67
C ILE A 196 -16.21 -13.45 1.64
N PHE A 197 -17.46 -13.84 1.65
CA PHE A 197 -18.48 -13.29 0.76
C PHE A 197 -18.69 -11.80 1.02
N ILE A 198 -18.76 -11.38 2.28
CA ILE A 198 -18.87 -9.96 2.65
C ILE A 198 -17.62 -9.17 2.19
N PHE A 199 -16.42 -9.67 2.48
CA PHE A 199 -15.18 -9.01 2.04
C PHE A 199 -15.04 -8.99 0.52
N GLY A 200 -15.41 -10.08 -0.16
CA GLY A 200 -15.43 -10.19 -1.61
C GLY A 200 -16.41 -9.20 -2.24
N MET A 201 -17.59 -9.04 -1.66
CA MET A 201 -18.58 -8.05 -2.08
C MET A 201 -18.06 -6.62 -1.88
N PHE A 202 -17.45 -6.32 -0.74
CA PHE A 202 -16.84 -5.01 -0.48
C PHE A 202 -15.67 -4.72 -1.43
N SER A 203 -14.83 -5.72 -1.71
CA SER A 203 -13.69 -5.57 -2.63
C SER A 203 -14.16 -5.36 -4.07
N TRP A 204 -15.12 -6.17 -4.55
CA TRP A 204 -15.73 -5.99 -5.87
C TRP A 204 -16.40 -4.62 -5.99
N TRP A 205 -17.09 -4.17 -4.94
CA TRP A 205 -17.66 -2.83 -4.86
C TRP A 205 -16.61 -1.73 -5.01
N SER A 206 -15.52 -1.82 -4.24
CA SER A 206 -14.45 -0.82 -4.28
C SER A 206 -13.84 -0.71 -5.68
N HIS A 207 -13.74 -1.82 -6.39
CA HIS A 207 -13.24 -1.87 -7.76
C HIS A 207 -14.16 -1.16 -8.75
N LEU A 208 -15.48 -1.36 -8.67
CA LEU A 208 -16.45 -0.63 -9.51
C LEU A 208 -16.34 0.89 -9.34
N THR A 209 -15.97 1.36 -8.15
CA THR A 209 -15.79 2.79 -7.87
C THR A 209 -14.39 3.34 -8.20
N SER A 210 -13.47 2.49 -8.65
CA SER A 210 -12.07 2.87 -8.88
C SER A 210 -11.86 3.73 -10.13
N ASP A 211 -12.70 3.53 -11.16
CA ASP A 211 -12.70 4.33 -12.40
C ASP A 211 -12.98 5.81 -12.13
N TYR A 212 -13.91 6.11 -11.23
CA TYR A 212 -14.21 7.48 -10.80
C TYR A 212 -12.98 8.17 -10.20
N ARG A 213 -12.27 7.49 -9.29
CA ARG A 213 -11.12 8.07 -8.58
C ARG A 213 -9.96 8.30 -9.54
N HIS A 214 -9.71 7.37 -10.46
CA HIS A 214 -8.68 7.51 -11.47
C HIS A 214 -8.95 8.69 -12.41
N LYS A 215 -10.18 8.81 -12.93
CA LYS A 215 -10.60 9.95 -13.77
C LYS A 215 -10.54 11.29 -13.04
N GLN A 216 -10.83 11.30 -11.73
CA GLN A 216 -10.69 12.50 -10.90
C GLN A 216 -9.22 12.89 -10.76
N LEU A 217 -8.34 11.94 -10.45
CA LEU A 217 -6.91 12.16 -10.26
C LEU A 217 -6.22 12.64 -11.53
N GLN A 218 -6.54 12.03 -12.69
CA GLN A 218 -6.06 12.48 -14.00
C GLN A 218 -6.42 13.95 -14.26
N TYR A 219 -7.68 14.31 -14.01
CA TYR A 219 -8.15 15.67 -14.21
C TYR A 219 -7.48 16.68 -13.27
N GLU A 220 -7.29 16.31 -12.01
CA GLU A 220 -6.57 17.15 -11.05
C GLU A 220 -5.10 17.35 -11.47
N ARG A 221 -4.43 16.29 -11.96
CA ARG A 221 -3.09 16.38 -12.54
C ARG A 221 -3.04 17.34 -13.73
N ASP A 222 -4.00 17.24 -14.66
CA ASP A 222 -4.10 18.15 -15.81
C ASP A 222 -4.18 19.63 -15.34
N LYS A 223 -4.93 19.90 -14.27
CA LYS A 223 -5.06 21.25 -13.69
C LYS A 223 -3.78 21.75 -13.03
N TRP A 224 -3.09 20.91 -12.26
CA TRP A 224 -1.79 21.27 -11.69
C TRP A 224 -0.74 21.52 -12.77
N GLU A 225 -0.75 20.73 -13.84
CA GLU A 225 0.15 20.90 -14.97
C GLU A 225 -0.12 22.20 -15.73
N GLN A 226 -1.40 22.51 -16.00
CA GLN A 226 -1.81 23.78 -16.59
C GLN A 226 -1.35 24.96 -15.72
N LEU A 227 -1.59 24.90 -14.41
CA LEU A 227 -1.19 25.93 -13.47
C LEU A 227 0.34 26.11 -13.45
N HIS A 228 1.08 25.01 -13.41
CA HIS A 228 2.54 25.01 -13.42
C HIS A 228 3.09 25.66 -14.69
N GLN A 229 2.59 25.27 -15.87
CA GLN A 229 3.00 25.86 -17.15
C GLN A 229 2.71 27.36 -17.22
N GLU A 230 1.53 27.78 -16.73
CA GLU A 230 1.12 29.18 -16.74
C GLU A 230 1.99 30.05 -15.82
N ILE A 231 2.24 29.59 -14.58
CA ILE A 231 3.09 30.32 -13.62
C ILE A 231 4.54 30.39 -14.10
N SER A 232 5.07 29.29 -14.63
CA SER A 232 6.43 29.26 -15.21
C SER A 232 6.58 30.22 -16.39
N ARG A 233 5.51 30.44 -17.17
CA ARG A 233 5.46 31.48 -18.20
C ARG A 233 5.47 32.87 -17.57
N TRP A 234 4.66 33.13 -16.54
CA TRP A 234 4.55 34.44 -15.88
C TRP A 234 5.86 34.96 -15.31
N ILE A 235 6.75 34.07 -14.85
CA ILE A 235 8.09 34.44 -14.38
C ILE A 235 8.91 35.15 -15.47
N ASN A 236 8.81 34.68 -16.72
CA ASN A 236 9.60 35.20 -17.84
C ASN A 236 8.84 36.27 -18.63
N GLN A 237 7.53 36.16 -18.69
CA GLN A 237 6.64 37.00 -19.48
C GLN A 237 5.41 37.32 -18.66
N PRO A 238 5.32 38.54 -18.08
CA PRO A 238 4.16 38.91 -17.30
C PRO A 238 2.88 38.83 -18.15
N PRO A 239 1.75 38.46 -17.55
CA PRO A 239 0.50 38.30 -18.27
C PRO A 239 0.06 39.60 -18.94
N THR A 240 -0.52 39.47 -20.13
CA THR A 240 -1.01 40.64 -20.88
C THR A 240 -2.26 41.23 -20.21
N SER A 241 -2.55 42.51 -20.48
CA SER A 241 -3.78 43.15 -19.99
C SER A 241 -5.06 42.39 -20.40
N GLN A 242 -5.04 41.76 -21.57
CA GLN A 242 -6.15 40.93 -22.05
C GLN A 242 -6.28 39.65 -21.21
N GLU A 243 -5.18 38.93 -20.96
CA GLU A 243 -5.17 37.73 -20.10
C GLU A 243 -5.66 38.04 -18.69
N ARG A 244 -5.22 39.18 -18.13
CA ARG A 244 -5.66 39.67 -16.82
C ARG A 244 -7.16 39.92 -16.81
N TYR A 245 -7.69 40.61 -17.82
CA TYR A 245 -9.12 40.87 -17.94
C TYR A 245 -9.94 39.58 -18.07
N ASP A 246 -9.48 38.65 -18.89
CA ASP A 246 -10.14 37.36 -19.08
C ASP A 246 -10.15 36.53 -17.79
N LEU A 247 -9.04 36.51 -17.04
CA LEU A 247 -8.97 35.82 -15.75
C LEU A 247 -9.86 36.49 -14.70
N GLN A 248 -9.90 37.83 -14.65
CA GLN A 248 -10.78 38.58 -13.77
C GLN A 248 -12.25 38.26 -14.03
N ARG A 249 -12.66 38.22 -15.31
CA ARG A 249 -14.05 37.87 -15.69
C ARG A 249 -14.42 36.48 -15.18
N VAL A 250 -13.55 35.49 -15.41
CA VAL A 250 -13.78 34.10 -15.00
C VAL A 250 -13.76 33.96 -13.47
N TYR A 251 -12.88 34.69 -12.79
CA TYR A 251 -12.82 34.77 -11.33
C TYR A 251 -14.13 35.28 -10.72
N MET A 252 -14.67 36.39 -11.25
CA MET A 252 -15.93 36.95 -10.78
C MET A 252 -17.10 35.98 -10.97
N GLN A 253 -17.13 35.26 -12.10
CA GLN A 253 -18.12 34.20 -12.34
C GLN A 253 -17.96 33.04 -11.35
N ALA A 254 -16.73 32.59 -11.10
CA ALA A 254 -16.42 31.48 -10.19
C ALA A 254 -16.69 31.80 -8.72
N GLN A 255 -16.53 33.04 -8.28
CA GLN A 255 -16.92 33.47 -6.93
C GLN A 255 -18.42 33.32 -6.70
N GLN A 256 -19.23 33.75 -7.67
CA GLN A 256 -20.69 33.73 -7.59
C GLN A 256 -21.27 32.32 -7.82
N ALA A 257 -20.61 31.52 -8.66
CA ALA A 257 -21.00 30.14 -8.91
C ALA A 257 -20.67 29.25 -7.71
N GLN A 258 -21.69 28.92 -6.91
CA GLN A 258 -21.62 27.82 -5.95
C GLN A 258 -22.26 26.57 -6.59
N PRO A 259 -21.45 25.60 -7.08
CA PRO A 259 -22.01 24.38 -7.64
C PRO A 259 -22.81 23.65 -6.57
N LYS A 260 -24.10 23.40 -6.84
CA LYS A 260 -24.96 22.65 -5.92
C LYS A 260 -24.57 21.18 -5.95
N LYS A 261 -24.38 20.58 -4.77
CA LYS A 261 -24.11 19.15 -4.65
C LYS A 261 -25.29 18.36 -5.26
N PRO A 262 -25.08 17.58 -6.33
CA PRO A 262 -26.15 16.78 -6.88
C PRO A 262 -26.53 15.69 -5.87
N PHE A 263 -27.84 15.41 -5.77
CA PHE A 263 -28.28 14.19 -5.11
C PHE A 263 -27.78 13.01 -5.93
N THR A 264 -26.87 12.23 -5.36
CA THR A 264 -26.29 11.06 -6.00
C THR A 264 -26.44 9.85 -5.10
N PHE A 265 -26.96 8.76 -5.67
CA PHE A 265 -26.89 7.47 -4.98
C PHE A 265 -25.45 6.94 -5.04
N PRO A 266 -24.98 6.24 -3.99
CA PRO A 266 -23.60 5.74 -3.92
C PRO A 266 -23.18 4.88 -5.12
N LEU A 267 -24.14 4.23 -5.80
CA LEU A 267 -23.94 3.07 -6.67
C LEU A 267 -23.88 3.29 -8.18
N PHE A 268 -24.63 4.26 -8.73
CA PHE A 268 -24.93 4.27 -10.18
C PHE A 268 -24.82 5.66 -10.82
N GLN A 269 -24.17 6.61 -10.16
CA GLN A 269 -24.10 7.99 -10.62
C GLN A 269 -22.69 8.58 -10.48
N GLU A 270 -21.68 7.74 -10.77
CA GLU A 270 -20.27 8.13 -10.73
C GLU A 270 -19.96 9.28 -11.67
N GLU A 271 -20.59 9.32 -12.86
CA GLU A 271 -20.44 10.43 -13.81
C GLU A 271 -20.93 11.76 -13.24
N LYS A 272 -22.07 11.76 -12.54
CA LYS A 272 -22.61 12.97 -11.90
C LYS A 272 -21.71 13.42 -10.74
N LYS A 273 -21.18 12.47 -9.95
CA LYS A 273 -20.21 12.77 -8.89
C LYS A 273 -18.92 13.35 -9.49
N LEU A 274 -18.41 12.76 -10.57
CA LEU A 274 -17.20 13.19 -11.26
C LEU A 274 -17.38 14.60 -11.85
N ALA A 275 -18.49 14.84 -12.54
CA ALA A 275 -18.82 16.16 -13.09
C ALA A 275 -18.87 17.22 -11.97
N TYR A 276 -19.52 16.92 -10.86
CA TYR A 276 -19.55 17.81 -9.70
C TYR A 276 -18.15 18.10 -9.13
N LYS A 277 -17.30 17.07 -8.99
CA LYS A 277 -15.92 17.26 -8.52
C LYS A 277 -15.06 18.06 -9.50
N LYS A 278 -15.21 17.82 -10.81
CA LYS A 278 -14.54 18.61 -11.84
C LYS A 278 -14.90 20.09 -11.75
N LEU A 279 -16.19 20.41 -11.57
CA LEU A 279 -16.65 21.79 -11.37
C LEU A 279 -16.06 22.43 -10.11
N LEU A 280 -15.91 21.68 -9.01
CA LEU A 280 -15.28 22.17 -7.79
C LEU A 280 -13.78 22.46 -8.01
N LEU A 281 -13.07 21.55 -8.66
CA LEU A 281 -11.66 21.69 -9.02
C LEU A 281 -11.45 22.89 -9.97
N ASP A 282 -12.29 23.03 -11.01
CA ASP A 282 -12.27 24.17 -11.91
C ASP A 282 -12.36 25.49 -11.13
N ARG A 283 -13.34 25.59 -10.24
CA ARG A 283 -13.53 26.76 -9.39
C ARG A 283 -12.31 27.03 -8.51
N GLU A 284 -11.79 26.02 -7.82
CA GLU A 284 -10.62 26.14 -6.95
C GLU A 284 -9.40 26.66 -7.71
N PHE A 285 -9.11 26.09 -8.88
CA PHE A 285 -7.98 26.52 -9.70
C PHE A 285 -8.16 27.92 -10.30
N ILE A 286 -9.39 28.31 -10.68
CA ILE A 286 -9.68 29.69 -11.11
C ILE A 286 -9.37 30.69 -9.99
N LEU A 287 -9.85 30.43 -8.78
CA LEU A 287 -9.60 31.30 -7.62
C LEU A 287 -8.11 31.39 -7.33
N LYS A 288 -7.43 30.25 -7.32
CA LYS A 288 -5.99 30.17 -7.06
C LYS A 288 -5.16 30.93 -8.11
N ARG A 289 -5.50 30.81 -9.40
CA ARG A 289 -4.82 31.55 -10.49
C ARG A 289 -4.93 33.06 -10.28
N TRP A 290 -6.10 33.55 -9.91
CA TRP A 290 -6.31 34.97 -9.62
C TRP A 290 -5.53 35.44 -8.39
N GLU A 291 -5.56 34.68 -7.30
CA GLU A 291 -4.81 35.00 -6.08
C GLU A 291 -3.31 35.08 -6.36
N LEU A 292 -2.76 34.13 -7.11
CA LEU A 292 -1.36 34.11 -7.50
C LEU A 292 -0.98 35.27 -8.42
N LEU A 293 -1.84 35.62 -9.37
CA LEU A 293 -1.63 36.77 -10.25
C LEU A 293 -1.54 38.06 -9.44
N VAL A 294 -2.52 38.32 -8.57
CA VAL A 294 -2.56 39.53 -7.74
C VAL A 294 -1.37 39.58 -6.79
N ALA A 295 -1.02 38.46 -6.16
CA ALA A 295 0.14 38.38 -5.27
C ALA A 295 1.45 38.66 -6.01
N HIS A 296 1.60 38.14 -7.22
CA HIS A 296 2.77 38.41 -8.05
C HIS A 296 2.85 39.87 -8.49
N GLU A 297 1.75 40.48 -8.94
CA GLU A 297 1.70 41.91 -9.26
C GLU A 297 2.11 42.76 -8.05
N GLN A 298 1.57 42.46 -6.85
CA GLN A 298 1.92 43.17 -5.62
C GLN A 298 3.42 43.03 -5.25
N GLU A 299 3.99 41.86 -5.47
CA GLU A 299 5.42 41.60 -5.25
C GLU A 299 6.29 42.44 -6.21
N GLN A 300 5.92 42.48 -7.50
CA GLN A 300 6.61 43.32 -8.50
C GLN A 300 6.56 44.81 -8.14
N TYR A 301 5.39 45.32 -7.75
CA TYR A 301 5.25 46.72 -7.31
C TYR A 301 6.10 47.01 -6.08
N ARG A 302 6.12 46.09 -5.10
CA ARG A 302 6.93 46.23 -3.87
C ARG A 302 8.43 46.29 -4.20
N ASN A 303 8.90 45.40 -5.06
CA ASN A 303 10.31 45.35 -5.46
C ASN A 303 10.72 46.60 -6.23
N ALA A 304 9.88 47.08 -7.15
CA ALA A 304 10.11 48.32 -7.89
C ALA A 304 10.16 49.56 -6.97
N TRP A 305 9.29 49.59 -5.95
CA TRP A 305 9.27 50.68 -4.97
C TRP A 305 10.53 50.68 -4.10
N ASN A 306 10.94 49.52 -3.58
CA ASN A 306 12.17 49.37 -2.80
C ASN A 306 13.41 49.80 -3.62
N GLN A 307 13.49 49.42 -4.90
CA GLN A 307 14.59 49.84 -5.77
C GLN A 307 14.62 51.36 -6.00
N TYR A 308 13.46 51.99 -6.14
CA TYR A 308 13.35 53.44 -6.26
C TYR A 308 13.80 54.14 -4.96
N THR A 309 13.41 53.63 -3.79
CA THR A 309 13.84 54.20 -2.49
C THR A 309 15.33 54.04 -2.27
N ASP A 310 15.92 52.90 -2.64
CA ASP A 310 17.36 52.66 -2.46
C ASP A 310 18.21 53.56 -3.38
N THR A 311 17.78 53.72 -4.64
CA THR A 311 18.46 54.61 -5.59
C THR A 311 18.37 56.08 -5.18
N THR A 312 17.19 56.55 -4.75
CA THR A 312 17.00 57.93 -4.28
C THR A 312 17.74 58.21 -2.96
N ALA A 313 17.78 57.27 -2.02
CA ALA A 313 18.58 57.35 -0.81
C ALA A 313 20.09 57.47 -1.14
N SER A 314 20.60 56.62 -2.04
CA SER A 314 22.02 56.66 -2.44
C SER A 314 22.44 57.96 -3.16
N THR A 315 21.56 58.56 -3.96
CA THR A 315 21.83 59.85 -4.61
C THR A 315 21.77 61.05 -3.66
N THR A 316 20.98 60.95 -2.58
CA THR A 316 20.87 62.03 -1.59
C THR A 316 22.06 62.04 -0.64
N GLU A 317 22.60 60.87 -0.29
CA GLU A 317 23.82 60.76 0.52
C GLU A 317 25.10 61.19 -0.24
N ALA A 318 25.12 61.14 -1.57
CA ALA A 318 26.27 61.57 -2.38
C ALA A 318 26.39 63.10 -2.56
N GLN A 319 25.41 63.90 -2.13
CA GLN A 319 25.40 65.36 -2.34
C GLN A 319 25.39 66.22 -1.06
N VAL A 320 25.46 65.63 0.14
CA VAL A 320 25.41 66.42 1.39
C VAL A 320 26.75 66.37 2.13
N SER A 321 27.50 67.48 2.06
CA SER A 321 28.60 67.81 2.98
C SER A 321 28.02 68.30 4.32
N PRO A 322 28.63 68.00 5.49
CA PRO A 322 27.90 67.96 6.76
C PRO A 322 27.84 69.35 7.41
N GLN A 323 26.67 69.98 7.41
CA GLN A 323 26.38 71.11 8.29
C GLN A 323 24.86 71.32 8.46
N HIS A 324 24.27 70.65 9.45
CA HIS A 324 23.50 71.28 10.53
C HIS A 324 22.72 70.23 11.32
N THR A 325 22.95 70.24 12.62
CA THR A 325 22.13 69.59 13.65
C THR A 325 20.75 70.24 13.71
N LEU A 326 19.67 69.45 13.63
CA LEU A 326 18.44 69.68 14.40
C LEU A 326 17.56 68.42 14.38
N SER A 327 17.15 68.06 15.59
CA SER A 327 16.31 66.94 15.99
C SER A 327 14.90 66.98 15.39
N SER A 328 14.43 65.84 14.88
CA SER A 328 13.01 65.47 14.88
C SER A 328 12.96 63.95 14.83
N GLU A 329 12.60 63.35 15.96
CA GLU A 329 12.23 61.95 16.08
C GLU A 329 11.04 61.67 15.16
N ASP A 330 11.19 60.67 14.28
CA ASP A 330 10.10 59.77 13.88
C ASP A 330 10.75 58.53 13.27
N HIS A 331 11.20 57.64 14.15
CA HIS A 331 11.63 56.30 13.77
C HIS A 331 10.42 55.52 13.26
N ILE A 332 10.23 55.49 11.94
CA ILE A 332 9.49 54.38 11.32
C ILE A 332 10.38 53.15 11.52
N HIS A 333 10.01 52.36 12.53
CA HIS A 333 10.63 51.08 12.83
C HIS A 333 10.21 50.08 11.75
N SER A 334 10.89 50.11 10.60
CA SER A 334 10.87 49.01 9.64
C SER A 334 11.45 47.80 10.35
N THR A 335 10.56 46.91 10.79
CA THR A 335 10.94 45.72 11.52
C THR A 335 11.76 44.85 10.58
N GLU A 336 13.04 44.62 10.91
CA GLU A 336 13.98 43.70 10.23
C GLU A 336 13.46 42.26 10.09
N GLN A 337 12.25 41.96 10.59
CA GLN A 337 11.57 40.67 10.46
C GLN A 337 10.91 40.44 9.09
N ASP A 338 10.66 41.47 8.29
CA ASP A 338 10.08 41.30 6.95
C ASP A 338 11.13 41.01 5.85
N THR A 339 12.43 41.13 6.18
CA THR A 339 13.54 40.94 5.24
C THR A 339 13.91 39.46 5.02
N TYR A 340 13.37 38.52 5.82
CA TYR A 340 13.76 37.10 5.74
C TYR A 340 12.80 36.20 4.94
N GLN A 341 11.71 36.73 4.37
CA GLN A 341 10.82 35.97 3.48
C GLN A 341 11.14 36.13 1.98
N SER A 342 12.19 36.87 1.61
CA SER A 342 12.41 37.36 0.25
C SER A 342 13.44 36.60 -0.60
N GLU A 343 13.77 35.34 -0.33
CA GLU A 343 14.72 34.62 -1.21
C GLU A 343 14.05 33.78 -2.31
N GLN A 344 12.75 33.47 -2.21
CA GLN A 344 12.00 32.80 -3.27
C GLN A 344 10.65 33.49 -3.47
N GLY A 345 10.44 34.10 -4.64
CA GLY A 345 9.16 34.76 -4.95
C GLY A 345 7.97 33.80 -4.89
N ILE A 346 6.76 34.34 -4.68
CA ILE A 346 5.53 33.54 -4.44
C ILE A 346 5.25 32.55 -5.58
N LEU A 347 5.58 32.94 -6.81
CA LEU A 347 5.50 32.08 -7.99
C LEU A 347 6.46 30.88 -7.91
N GLN A 348 7.70 31.09 -7.44
CA GLN A 348 8.72 30.05 -7.32
C GLN A 348 8.33 29.00 -6.27
N GLN A 349 7.82 29.45 -5.12
CA GLN A 349 7.28 28.56 -4.08
C GLN A 349 6.10 27.73 -4.62
N THR A 350 5.22 28.36 -5.41
CA THR A 350 4.07 27.68 -6.00
C THR A 350 4.49 26.67 -7.06
N ILE A 351 5.52 26.96 -7.86
CA ILE A 351 6.13 26.01 -8.80
C ILE A 351 6.64 24.78 -8.05
N SER A 352 7.47 24.96 -7.02
CA SER A 352 8.00 23.84 -6.22
C SER A 352 6.89 22.97 -5.61
N THR A 353 5.82 23.61 -5.13
CA THR A 353 4.64 22.91 -4.61
C THR A 353 3.91 22.13 -5.72
N ALA A 354 3.76 22.73 -6.89
CA ALA A 354 3.12 22.09 -8.05
C ALA A 354 3.95 20.91 -8.57
N GLU A 355 5.27 21.05 -8.69
CA GLU A 355 6.19 19.97 -9.07
C GLU A 355 6.09 18.79 -8.11
N THR A 356 6.10 19.06 -6.80
CA THR A 356 5.95 18.02 -5.79
C THR A 356 4.61 17.27 -5.92
N LYS A 357 3.50 18.01 -6.10
CA LYS A 357 2.18 17.41 -6.28
C LYS A 357 2.07 16.62 -7.58
N LEU A 358 2.62 17.13 -8.68
CA LEU A 358 2.65 16.45 -9.96
C LEU A 358 3.46 15.15 -9.89
N ALA A 359 4.60 15.15 -9.19
CA ALA A 359 5.40 13.95 -8.98
C ALA A 359 4.62 12.87 -8.20
N ASP A 360 3.91 13.24 -7.13
CA ASP A 360 3.10 12.31 -6.35
C ASP A 360 1.91 11.76 -7.16
N MET A 361 1.19 12.63 -7.87
CA MET A 361 0.08 12.24 -8.75
C MET A 361 0.52 11.34 -9.90
N ASN A 362 1.65 11.65 -10.55
CA ASN A 362 2.21 10.81 -11.61
C ASN A 362 2.57 9.43 -11.06
N THR A 363 3.16 9.37 -9.87
CA THR A 363 3.46 8.11 -9.21
C THR A 363 2.18 7.29 -8.92
N GLU A 364 1.09 7.93 -8.46
CA GLU A 364 -0.19 7.25 -8.22
C GLU A 364 -0.87 6.81 -9.54
N LEU A 365 -0.81 7.63 -10.59
CA LEU A 365 -1.34 7.30 -11.92
C LEU A 365 -0.57 6.15 -12.59
N GLU A 366 0.75 6.15 -12.53
CA GLU A 366 1.60 5.06 -13.04
C GLU A 366 1.33 3.74 -12.32
N ARG A 367 1.14 3.78 -10.99
CA ARG A 367 0.73 2.60 -10.20
C ARG A 367 -0.60 2.02 -10.69
N HIS A 368 -1.57 2.88 -11.01
CA HIS A 368 -2.86 2.43 -11.56
C HIS A 368 -2.71 1.87 -12.99
N ALA A 369 -1.92 2.50 -13.86
CA ALA A 369 -1.71 2.07 -15.24
C ALA A 369 -1.00 0.71 -15.34
N GLY A 370 0.06 0.49 -14.54
CA GLY A 370 0.79 -0.77 -14.48
C GLY A 370 -0.04 -1.96 -13.96
N TYR A 371 -1.18 -1.69 -13.32
CA TYR A 371 -2.11 -2.71 -12.85
C TYR A 371 -2.96 -3.32 -13.99
N TYR A 372 -3.30 -2.53 -15.01
CA TYR A 372 -4.21 -2.95 -16.09
C TYR A 372 -3.50 -3.27 -17.42
N GLU A 373 -2.32 -2.72 -17.67
CA GLU A 373 -1.57 -2.95 -18.90
C GLU A 373 -0.67 -4.20 -18.83
N THR A 374 -1.29 -5.38 -18.97
CA THR A 374 -0.54 -6.63 -19.16
C THR A 374 -0.78 -7.20 -20.56
N ASN A 375 0.32 -7.51 -21.26
CA ASN A 375 0.28 -8.18 -22.57
C ASN A 375 -0.58 -9.46 -22.50
N ALA A 376 -1.48 -9.65 -23.47
CA ALA A 376 -2.38 -10.80 -23.59
C ALA A 376 -1.65 -12.15 -23.45
N ALA A 377 -0.43 -12.27 -24.00
CA ALA A 377 0.38 -13.48 -23.86
C ALA A 377 0.75 -13.77 -22.39
N THR A 378 0.97 -12.73 -21.58
CA THR A 378 1.23 -12.92 -20.14
C THR A 378 -0.05 -13.31 -19.41
N ARG A 379 -1.20 -12.70 -19.73
CA ARG A 379 -2.50 -13.07 -19.16
C ARG A 379 -2.80 -14.55 -19.38
N TRP A 380 -2.64 -15.05 -20.60
CA TRP A 380 -2.86 -16.47 -20.90
C TRP A 380 -1.90 -17.40 -20.16
N LYS A 381 -0.61 -17.04 -20.02
CA LYS A 381 0.34 -17.82 -19.22
C LYS A 381 -0.06 -17.88 -17.75
N VAL A 382 -0.47 -16.74 -17.19
CA VAL A 382 -0.96 -16.65 -15.81
C VAL A 382 -2.22 -17.50 -15.64
N LEU A 383 -3.20 -17.40 -16.54
CA LEU A 383 -4.42 -18.21 -16.46
C LEU A 383 -4.13 -19.72 -16.60
N LEU A 384 -3.26 -20.11 -17.52
CA LEU A 384 -2.89 -21.51 -17.69
C LEU A 384 -2.23 -22.07 -16.43
N ALA A 385 -1.28 -21.33 -15.85
CA ALA A 385 -0.64 -21.71 -14.58
C ALA A 385 -1.67 -21.84 -13.44
N TYR A 386 -2.65 -20.94 -13.39
CA TYR A 386 -3.72 -20.96 -12.39
C TYR A 386 -4.56 -22.24 -12.50
N LEU A 387 -5.02 -22.55 -13.72
CA LEU A 387 -5.84 -23.73 -13.99
C LEU A 387 -5.10 -25.04 -13.75
N VAL A 388 -3.81 -25.11 -14.13
CA VAL A 388 -2.97 -26.29 -13.86
C VAL A 388 -2.80 -26.50 -12.37
N LEU A 389 -2.48 -25.43 -11.61
CA LEU A 389 -2.29 -25.52 -10.17
C LEU A 389 -3.60 -25.92 -9.45
N ALA A 390 -4.71 -25.29 -9.81
CA ALA A 390 -6.03 -25.63 -9.29
C ALA A 390 -6.43 -27.07 -9.62
N GLY A 391 -6.17 -27.53 -10.85
CA GLY A 391 -6.42 -28.90 -11.29
C GLY A 391 -5.61 -29.94 -10.52
N LEU A 392 -4.31 -29.68 -10.30
CA LEU A 392 -3.44 -30.55 -9.50
C LEU A 392 -3.92 -30.64 -8.05
N LEU A 393 -4.24 -29.50 -7.43
CA LEU A 393 -4.75 -29.47 -6.06
C LEU A 393 -6.10 -30.18 -5.94
N ALA A 394 -6.99 -30.01 -6.93
CA ALA A 394 -8.26 -30.72 -6.99
C ALA A 394 -8.06 -32.23 -7.09
N ALA A 395 -7.11 -32.69 -7.93
CA ALA A 395 -6.77 -34.11 -8.02
C ALA A 395 -6.29 -34.68 -6.68
N PHE A 396 -5.43 -33.97 -5.95
CA PHE A 396 -5.00 -34.39 -4.61
C PHE A 396 -6.13 -34.36 -3.57
N TYR A 397 -7.03 -33.38 -3.66
CA TYR A 397 -8.23 -33.33 -2.83
C TYR A 397 -9.10 -34.57 -3.05
N PHE A 398 -9.45 -34.89 -4.29
CA PHE A 398 -10.26 -36.07 -4.61
C PHE A 398 -9.57 -37.38 -4.22
N TYR A 399 -8.26 -37.49 -4.49
CA TYR A 399 -7.47 -38.66 -4.11
C TYR A 399 -7.51 -38.90 -2.59
N SER A 400 -7.23 -37.85 -1.80
CA SER A 400 -7.25 -37.95 -0.34
C SER A 400 -8.65 -38.13 0.26
N ASP A 401 -9.68 -37.54 -0.34
CA ASP A 401 -11.07 -37.74 0.08
C ASP A 401 -11.50 -39.21 -0.08
N GLN A 402 -11.14 -39.84 -1.20
CA GLN A 402 -11.39 -41.27 -1.42
C GLN A 402 -10.71 -42.13 -0.34
N MET A 403 -9.44 -41.87 -0.03
CA MET A 403 -8.69 -42.60 1.02
C MET A 403 -9.37 -42.49 2.39
N LEU A 404 -9.88 -41.31 2.73
CA LEU A 404 -10.58 -41.07 3.99
C LEU A 404 -11.98 -41.71 4.03
N LEU A 405 -12.67 -41.79 2.88
CA LEU A 405 -13.96 -42.46 2.74
C LEU A 405 -13.83 -43.98 2.93
N GLU A 406 -12.83 -44.60 2.31
CA GLU A 406 -12.53 -46.02 2.45
C GLU A 406 -12.27 -46.37 3.93
N LEU A 407 -11.44 -45.58 4.61
CA LEU A 407 -11.21 -45.74 6.05
C LEU A 407 -12.50 -45.62 6.87
N ARG A 408 -13.36 -44.63 6.57
CA ARG A 408 -14.63 -44.44 7.28
C ARG A 408 -15.56 -45.64 7.08
N GLN A 409 -15.56 -46.26 5.90
CA GLN A 409 -16.35 -47.46 5.64
C GLN A 409 -15.81 -48.66 6.43
N VAL A 410 -14.48 -48.86 6.45
CA VAL A 410 -13.84 -49.93 7.24
C VAL A 410 -14.14 -49.78 8.73
N MET A 411 -14.00 -48.57 9.29
CA MET A 411 -14.30 -48.31 10.71
C MET A 411 -15.79 -48.44 11.07
N LYS A 412 -16.70 -48.27 10.10
CA LYS A 412 -18.14 -48.50 10.32
C LYS A 412 -18.52 -49.98 10.23
N ALA A 413 -17.69 -50.79 9.58
CA ALA A 413 -17.91 -52.23 9.40
C ALA A 413 -17.25 -53.08 10.50
N ALA A 414 -16.23 -52.53 11.19
CA ALA A 414 -15.62 -53.08 12.40
C ALA A 414 -16.41 -52.67 13.65
#